data_AF-A0A970VEQ1-F1
#
_entry.id   AF-A0A970VEQ1-F1
#
_cell.length_a   1.000
_cell.length_b   1.000
_cell.length_c   1.000
_cell.angle_alpha   90.00
_cell.angle_beta   90.00
_cell.angle_gamma   90.00
#
_symmetry.space_group_name_H-M   'P 1'
#
loop_
_entity.id
_entity.type
_entity.pdbx_description
1 polymer ?
#
loop_
_entity_poly.entity_id
_entity_poly.type
_entity_poly.pdbx_seq_one_letter_code
_entity_poly.pdbx_strand_id
1 'polypeptide(L)'
;VTMAGIDGDSLEEYTLELFRRWGIGQKEKDNGVLIFVDVEGRQSRIEVGYGLEGVLTDGKTGRIQDRYMVPHFRNGEYGQGIVAGFNAIVNEIYMEYGYTDRLVGSERLTEDGMLPAEQTADEDDSILPFVIALIIIVVLIILDTSLFKGAITMMLLRSSVRGRRRGPFDHNRRSGGGFGGFGGGSFGGGGGSAGGGGSSRSW
;
A
#
# COMPACT_ATOMS: atom_id res chain seq x y z
N VAL A 1 15.87 3.26 11.43
CA VAL A 1 16.30 3.90 12.69
C VAL A 1 17.37 4.91 12.36
N THR A 2 17.27 6.11 12.92
CA THR A 2 18.25 7.18 12.69
C THR A 2 18.67 7.73 14.04
N MET A 3 19.98 7.85 14.25
CA MET A 3 20.57 8.37 15.48
C MET A 3 21.59 9.47 15.14
N ALA A 4 21.80 10.37 16.10
CA ALA A 4 22.84 11.37 15.98
C ALA A 4 24.22 10.69 15.97
N GLY A 5 24.50 9.82 16.94
CA GLY A 5 25.76 9.06 17.05
C GLY A 5 25.54 7.69 17.69
N ILE A 6 26.51 6.79 17.51
CA ILE A 6 26.68 5.58 18.33
C ILE A 6 27.97 5.74 19.14
N ASP A 7 27.89 5.54 20.47
CA ASP A 7 28.90 5.97 21.46
C ASP A 7 30.20 5.11 21.43
N GLY A 8 30.83 4.98 20.27
CA GLY A 8 32.07 4.22 20.07
C GLY A 8 31.88 2.72 19.85
N ASP A 9 30.63 2.23 19.84
CA ASP A 9 30.31 0.86 19.44
C ASP A 9 30.58 0.65 17.95
N SER A 10 30.92 -0.59 17.56
CA SER A 10 30.97 -0.92 16.14
C SER A 10 29.55 -0.88 15.56
N LEU A 11 29.40 -0.26 14.38
CA LEU A 11 28.10 -0.13 13.71
C LEU A 11 27.42 -1.50 13.54
N GLU A 12 28.20 -2.50 13.16
CA GLU A 12 27.75 -3.88 12.97
C GLU A 12 27.22 -4.48 14.27
N GLU A 13 27.99 -4.42 15.36
CA GLU A 13 27.58 -5.00 16.64
C GLU A 13 26.37 -4.29 17.23
N TYR A 14 26.37 -2.95 17.20
CA TYR A 14 25.27 -2.14 17.69
C TYR A 14 23.95 -2.46 16.96
N THR A 15 23.98 -2.49 15.63
CA THR A 15 22.79 -2.74 14.84
C THR A 15 22.31 -4.19 14.92
N LEU A 16 23.23 -5.15 15.01
CA LEU A 16 22.89 -6.56 15.24
C LEU A 16 22.23 -6.75 16.60
N GLU A 17 22.76 -6.12 17.65
CA GLU A 17 22.16 -6.15 18.98
C GLU A 17 20.78 -5.49 18.97
N LEU A 18 20.66 -4.32 18.35
CA LEU A 18 19.40 -3.60 18.20
C LEU A 18 18.35 -4.46 17.48
N PHE A 19 18.73 -5.10 16.37
CA PHE A 19 17.87 -5.98 15.59
C PHE A 19 17.32 -7.12 16.44
N ARG A 20 18.18 -7.78 17.20
CA ARG A 20 17.82 -8.90 18.09
C ARG A 20 16.97 -8.44 19.27
N ARG A 21 17.36 -7.33 19.91
CA ARG A 21 16.66 -6.75 21.07
C ARG A 21 15.24 -6.32 20.72
N TRP A 22 15.05 -5.72 19.54
CA TRP A 22 13.73 -5.32 19.07
C TRP A 22 12.96 -6.47 18.43
N GLY A 23 13.63 -7.59 18.14
CA GLY A 23 12.99 -8.76 17.58
C GLY A 23 12.43 -8.50 16.18
N ILE A 24 13.21 -7.83 15.33
CA ILE A 24 12.76 -7.38 14.01
C ILE A 24 12.51 -8.60 13.11
N GLY A 25 11.30 -8.68 12.55
CA GLY A 25 10.86 -9.80 11.71
C GLY A 25 9.97 -10.80 12.45
N GLN A 26 9.36 -11.71 11.69
CA GLN A 26 8.55 -12.79 12.24
C GLN A 26 9.45 -13.92 12.72
N LYS A 27 9.22 -14.42 13.95
CA LYS A 27 10.07 -15.40 14.62
C LYS A 27 10.33 -16.66 13.81
N GLU A 28 9.33 -17.17 13.11
CA GLU A 28 9.43 -18.41 12.33
C GLU A 28 9.96 -18.19 10.91
N LYS A 29 10.06 -16.93 10.47
CA LYS A 29 10.45 -16.59 9.10
C LYS A 29 11.73 -15.79 9.01
N ASP A 30 12.22 -15.23 10.10
CA ASP A 30 13.41 -14.36 10.16
C ASP A 30 13.45 -13.32 9.03
N ASN A 31 12.28 -12.73 8.70
CA ASN A 31 12.09 -11.88 7.54
C ASN A 31 12.16 -10.38 7.88
N GLY A 32 13.00 -10.03 8.84
CA GLY A 32 13.21 -8.66 9.28
C GLY A 32 14.26 -7.93 8.42
N VAL A 33 14.09 -6.62 8.26
CA VAL A 33 15.12 -5.74 7.70
C VAL A 33 15.20 -4.48 8.57
N LEU A 34 16.41 -4.07 8.93
CA LEU A 34 16.67 -2.83 9.64
C LEU A 34 17.57 -1.95 8.77
N ILE A 35 17.07 -0.75 8.45
CA ILE A 35 17.92 0.33 7.95
C ILE A 35 18.32 1.18 9.16
N PHE A 36 19.61 1.28 9.43
CA PHE A 36 20.19 2.10 10.47
C PHE A 36 21.06 3.21 9.87
N VAL A 37 20.94 4.43 10.39
CA VAL A 37 21.70 5.60 9.95
C VAL A 37 22.24 6.32 11.17
N ASP A 38 23.56 6.42 11.26
CA ASP A 38 24.31 7.25 12.20
C ASP A 38 24.76 8.52 11.46
N VAL A 39 24.17 9.65 11.84
CA VAL A 39 24.31 10.92 11.13
C VAL A 39 25.70 11.55 11.38
N GLU A 40 26.14 11.62 12.64
CA GLU A 40 27.44 12.20 13.03
C GLU A 40 28.60 11.29 12.63
N GLY A 41 28.46 9.97 12.78
CA GLY A 41 29.44 9.00 12.32
C GLY A 41 29.46 8.82 10.79
N ARG A 42 28.54 9.47 10.07
CA ARG A 42 28.39 9.43 8.60
C ARG A 42 28.40 8.01 8.05
N GLN A 43 27.67 7.13 8.72
CA GLN A 43 27.64 5.71 8.42
C GLN A 43 26.22 5.15 8.46
N SER A 44 25.96 4.15 7.63
CA SER A 44 24.67 3.46 7.55
C SER A 44 24.87 1.98 7.42
N ARG A 45 23.89 1.23 7.92
CA ARG A 45 23.87 -0.23 7.82
C ARG A 45 22.48 -0.72 7.50
N ILE A 46 22.42 -1.71 6.62
CA ILE A 46 21.22 -2.51 6.41
C ILE A 46 21.50 -3.86 7.06
N GLU A 47 20.74 -4.24 8.08
CA GLU A 47 20.76 -5.57 8.69
C GLU A 47 19.60 -6.39 8.11
N VAL A 48 19.88 -7.63 7.72
CA VAL A 48 18.91 -8.52 7.07
C VAL A 48 18.78 -9.79 7.90
N GLY A 49 17.54 -10.19 8.21
CA GLY A 49 17.26 -11.46 8.86
C GLY A 49 17.45 -12.65 7.91
N TYR A 50 17.75 -13.82 8.48
CA TYR A 50 18.11 -15.04 7.72
C TYR A 50 17.12 -15.41 6.61
N GLY A 51 15.82 -15.22 6.83
CA GLY A 51 14.80 -15.58 5.85
C GLY A 51 14.79 -14.70 4.60
N LEU A 52 15.48 -13.56 4.63
CA LEU A 52 15.61 -12.66 3.49
C LEU A 52 17.02 -12.62 2.88
N GLU A 53 18.01 -13.33 3.44
CA GLU A 53 19.40 -13.29 2.93
C GLU A 53 19.54 -13.78 1.49
N GLY A 54 18.69 -14.73 1.06
CA GLY A 54 18.64 -15.17 -0.33
C GLY A 54 18.16 -14.08 -1.30
N VAL A 55 17.28 -13.20 -0.82
CA VAL A 55 16.66 -12.13 -1.61
C VAL A 55 17.48 -10.85 -1.56
N LEU A 56 17.94 -10.51 -0.36
CA LEU A 56 18.67 -9.30 0.02
C LEU A 56 20.07 -9.68 0.48
N THR A 57 20.89 -10.17 -0.45
CA THR A 57 22.30 -10.47 -0.18
C THR A 57 23.06 -9.20 0.24
N ASP A 58 24.17 -9.35 0.95
CA ASP A 58 25.09 -8.24 1.28
C ASP A 58 25.45 -7.42 0.02
N GLY A 59 25.80 -8.11 -1.08
CA GLY A 59 26.09 -7.45 -2.34
C GLY A 59 24.92 -6.65 -2.93
N LYS A 60 23.67 -7.11 -2.78
CA LYS A 60 22.48 -6.36 -3.22
C LYS A 60 22.22 -5.15 -2.33
N THR A 61 22.20 -5.36 -1.01
CA THR A 61 21.95 -4.28 -0.05
C THR A 61 23.04 -3.20 -0.12
N GLY A 62 24.30 -3.59 -0.32
CA GLY A 62 25.40 -2.65 -0.52
C GLY A 62 25.20 -1.79 -1.76
N ARG A 63 24.80 -2.39 -2.89
CA ARG A 63 24.47 -1.65 -4.12
C ARG A 63 23.27 -0.73 -3.94
N ILE A 64 22.27 -1.12 -3.14
CA ILE A 64 21.14 -0.26 -2.82
C ILE A 64 21.62 0.99 -2.08
N GLN A 65 22.47 0.82 -1.05
CA GLN A 65 23.04 1.95 -0.34
C GLN A 65 23.84 2.87 -1.28
N ASP A 66 24.71 2.29 -2.10
CA ASP A 66 25.57 3.04 -3.02
C ASP A 66 24.79 3.86 -4.06
N ARG A 67 23.68 3.32 -4.58
CA ARG A 67 22.89 3.95 -5.65
C ARG A 67 21.83 4.90 -5.14
N TYR A 68 21.15 4.52 -4.06
CA TYR A 68 19.90 5.18 -3.65
C TYR A 68 20.02 5.92 -2.32
N MET A 69 21.01 5.63 -1.48
CA MET A 69 21.09 6.22 -0.14
C MET A 69 22.27 7.20 -0.01
N VAL A 70 23.49 6.71 -0.27
CA VAL A 70 24.74 7.45 -0.11
C VAL A 70 24.76 8.79 -0.88
N PRO A 71 24.27 8.90 -2.14
CA PRO A 71 24.25 10.19 -2.84
C PRO A 71 23.45 11.27 -2.10
N HIS A 72 22.28 10.91 -1.57
CA HIS A 72 21.45 11.82 -0.77
C HIS A 72 22.11 12.14 0.58
N PHE A 73 22.71 11.14 1.23
CA PHE A 73 23.38 11.34 2.53
C PHE A 73 24.55 12.32 2.43
N ARG A 74 25.30 12.29 1.33
CA ARG A 74 26.38 13.27 1.05
C ARG A 74 25.87 14.70 0.96
N ASN A 75 24.62 14.90 0.57
CA ASN A 75 23.97 16.20 0.45
C ASN A 75 23.21 16.61 1.73
N GLY A 76 23.25 15.79 2.79
CA GLY A 76 22.45 15.99 4.01
C GLY A 76 20.97 15.65 3.86
N GLU A 77 20.57 15.03 2.73
CA GLU A 77 19.19 14.69 2.40
C GLU A 77 18.78 13.32 2.98
N TYR A 78 19.01 13.11 4.28
CA TYR A 78 18.84 11.80 4.92
C TYR A 78 17.45 11.17 4.72
N GLY A 79 16.39 11.97 4.84
CA GLY A 79 15.02 11.50 4.63
C GLY A 79 14.80 10.94 3.23
N GLN A 80 15.32 11.64 2.20
CA GLN A 80 15.19 11.20 0.81
C GLN A 80 15.99 9.92 0.57
N GLY A 81 17.23 9.85 1.08
CA GLY A 81 18.05 8.65 0.97
C GLY A 81 17.42 7.43 1.65
N ILE A 82 16.84 7.59 2.84
CA ILE A 82 16.15 6.50 3.55
C ILE A 82 14.93 6.01 2.76
N VAL A 83 14.10 6.92 2.24
CA VAL A 83 12.92 6.55 1.44
C VAL A 83 13.34 5.85 0.14
N ALA A 84 14.35 6.36 -0.55
CA ALA A 84 14.84 5.75 -1.79
C ALA A 84 15.44 4.35 -1.54
N GLY A 85 16.22 4.19 -0.47
CA GLY A 85 16.74 2.89 -0.03
C GLY A 85 15.63 1.91 0.35
N PHE A 86 14.64 2.37 1.13
CA PHE A 86 13.48 1.56 1.50
C PHE A 86 12.71 1.07 0.28
N ASN A 87 12.40 1.97 -0.67
CA ASN A 87 11.68 1.61 -1.90
C ASN A 87 12.45 0.58 -2.72
N ALA A 88 13.78 0.73 -2.84
CA ALA A 88 14.61 -0.24 -3.53
C ALA A 88 14.62 -1.61 -2.86
N ILE A 89 14.68 -1.67 -1.53
CA ILE A 89 14.58 -2.93 -0.76
C ILE A 89 13.23 -3.60 -0.98
N VAL A 90 12.13 -2.85 -0.84
CA VAL A 90 10.78 -3.39 -1.05
C VAL A 90 10.61 -3.95 -2.46
N ASN A 91 11.14 -3.25 -3.47
CA ASN A 91 11.09 -3.72 -4.85
C ASN A 91 11.88 -5.01 -5.06
N GLU A 92 13.06 -5.17 -4.47
CA GLU A 92 13.79 -6.44 -4.51
C GLU A 92 12.99 -7.59 -3.89
N ILE A 93 12.33 -7.33 -2.75
CA ILE A 93 11.46 -8.33 -2.11
C ILE A 93 10.27 -8.66 -3.02
N TYR A 94 9.57 -7.66 -3.56
CA TYR A 94 8.41 -7.88 -4.41
C TYR A 94 8.75 -8.61 -5.70
N MET A 95 9.86 -8.29 -6.35
CA MET A 95 10.31 -9.00 -7.54
C MET A 95 10.56 -10.49 -7.26
N GLU A 96 11.20 -10.82 -6.15
CA GLU A 96 11.49 -12.20 -5.76
C GLU A 96 10.20 -13.01 -5.50
N TYR A 97 9.21 -12.40 -4.83
CA TYR A 97 7.94 -13.06 -4.54
C TYR A 97 6.90 -12.94 -5.66
N GLY A 98 7.25 -12.35 -6.81
CA GLY A 98 6.39 -12.23 -7.98
C GLY A 98 5.29 -11.15 -7.89
N TYR A 99 5.41 -10.20 -6.96
CA TYR A 99 4.50 -9.05 -6.80
C TYR A 99 4.93 -7.86 -7.68
N THR A 100 5.09 -8.09 -8.98
CA THR A 100 5.58 -7.07 -9.93
C THR A 100 4.57 -5.94 -10.19
N ASP A 101 3.29 -6.18 -9.89
CA ASP A 101 2.19 -5.21 -9.94
C ASP A 101 2.24 -4.20 -8.78
N ARG A 102 3.00 -4.48 -7.72
CA ARG A 102 3.07 -3.67 -6.49
C ARG A 102 4.37 -2.88 -6.34
N LEU A 103 5.21 -2.84 -7.37
CA LEU A 103 6.50 -2.16 -7.28
C LEU A 103 6.32 -0.70 -6.87
N VAL A 104 7.00 -0.30 -5.81
CA VAL A 104 6.96 1.07 -5.32
C VAL A 104 7.65 1.97 -6.35
N GLY A 105 6.92 2.99 -6.81
CA GLY A 105 7.36 3.88 -7.88
C GLY A 105 7.01 3.43 -9.31
N SER A 106 6.38 2.25 -9.49
CA SER A 106 5.85 1.84 -10.80
C SER A 106 4.49 2.45 -11.13
N GLU A 107 3.79 3.04 -10.15
CA GLU A 107 2.50 3.73 -10.35
C GLU A 107 2.57 4.98 -11.24
N ARG A 108 3.75 5.37 -11.74
CA ARG A 108 3.85 6.38 -12.81
C ARG A 108 3.77 5.80 -14.22
N LEU A 109 3.69 4.48 -14.39
CA LEU A 109 3.71 3.82 -15.71
C LEU A 109 2.68 2.70 -15.90
N THR A 110 1.73 2.50 -14.97
CA THR A 110 0.55 1.66 -15.23
C THR A 110 -0.59 2.54 -15.73
N GLU A 111 -0.88 2.44 -17.03
CA GLU A 111 -2.08 2.95 -17.72
C GLU A 111 -3.43 2.37 -17.19
N ASP A 112 -3.46 1.83 -15.97
CA ASP A 112 -4.68 1.42 -15.26
C ASP A 112 -4.71 1.99 -13.83
N GLY A 113 -4.06 3.15 -13.63
CA GLY A 113 -4.19 4.01 -12.45
C GLY A 113 -5.55 4.72 -12.41
N MET A 114 -6.63 3.98 -12.20
CA MET A 114 -7.88 4.53 -11.69
C MET A 114 -7.92 4.35 -10.16
N LEU A 115 -7.13 5.14 -9.46
CA LEU A 115 -7.66 5.88 -8.32
C LEU A 115 -7.67 7.33 -8.77
N PRO A 116 -8.81 8.03 -8.69
CA PRO A 116 -8.90 9.40 -9.17
C PRO A 116 -7.83 10.21 -8.45
N ALA A 117 -7.01 10.91 -9.23
CA ALA A 117 -6.30 12.06 -8.73
C ALA A 117 -7.29 12.84 -7.85
N GLU A 118 -6.85 13.28 -6.67
CA GLU A 118 -7.46 14.45 -6.06
C GLU A 118 -7.33 15.57 -7.09
N GLN A 119 -8.33 15.65 -7.96
CA GLN A 119 -8.74 16.89 -8.54
C GLN A 119 -9.11 17.70 -7.30
N THR A 120 -8.26 18.64 -6.92
CA THR A 120 -8.76 19.91 -6.40
C THR A 120 -9.57 20.53 -7.53
N ALA A 121 -10.74 19.94 -7.79
CA ALA A 121 -11.86 20.66 -8.32
C ALA A 121 -12.12 21.68 -7.23
N ASP A 122 -11.78 22.94 -7.51
CA ASP A 122 -12.57 24.03 -7.00
C ASP A 122 -14.02 23.66 -7.40
N GLU A 123 -14.72 22.95 -6.52
CA GLU A 123 -16.17 22.80 -6.57
C GLU A 123 -16.70 24.20 -6.36
N ASP A 124 -16.80 24.91 -7.48
CA ASP A 124 -17.67 26.06 -7.61
C ASP A 124 -19.09 25.53 -7.33
N ASP A 125 -19.49 25.63 -6.06
CA ASP A 125 -20.85 25.40 -5.49
C ASP A 125 -21.92 26.30 -6.14
N SER A 126 -21.66 26.78 -7.34
CA SER A 126 -22.61 27.41 -8.21
C SER A 126 -23.67 26.38 -8.61
N ILE A 127 -24.85 26.53 -8.02
CA ILE A 127 -26.15 25.93 -8.37
C ILE A 127 -26.55 26.08 -9.86
N LEU A 128 -25.77 26.84 -10.65
CA LEU A 128 -26.04 27.23 -12.02
C LEU A 128 -26.17 26.06 -13.03
N PRO A 129 -25.31 25.02 -13.06
CA PRO A 129 -25.44 23.93 -14.03
C PRO A 129 -26.66 23.05 -13.73
N PHE A 130 -27.04 22.90 -12.45
CA PHE A 130 -28.28 22.23 -12.06
C PHE A 130 -29.52 23.02 -12.50
N VAL A 131 -29.52 24.35 -12.35
CA VAL A 131 -30.61 25.21 -12.81
C VAL A 131 -30.71 25.18 -14.34
N ILE A 132 -29.59 25.23 -15.07
CA ILE A 132 -29.57 25.13 -16.53
C ILE A 132 -30.09 23.76 -16.99
N ALA A 133 -29.65 22.67 -16.37
CA ALA A 133 -30.14 21.33 -16.69
C ALA A 133 -31.64 21.18 -16.43
N LEU A 134 -32.16 21.73 -15.32
CA LEU A 134 -33.59 21.74 -15.01
C LEU A 134 -34.40 22.51 -16.07
N ILE A 135 -33.91 23.68 -16.49
CA ILE A 135 -34.56 24.49 -17.53
C ILE A 135 -34.61 23.72 -18.86
N ILE A 136 -33.50 23.06 -19.25
CA ILE A 136 -33.45 22.25 -20.48
C ILE A 136 -34.47 21.11 -20.41
N ILE A 137 -34.56 20.39 -19.29
CA ILE A 137 -35.53 19.30 -19.10
C ILE A 137 -36.96 19.81 -19.21
N VAL A 138 -37.29 20.93 -18.57
CA VAL A 138 -38.62 21.54 -18.65
C VAL A 138 -38.96 21.96 -20.07
N VAL A 139 -38.00 22.57 -20.79
CA VAL A 139 -38.18 22.94 -22.21
C VAL A 139 -38.43 21.72 -23.08
N LEU A 140 -37.71 20.61 -22.88
CA LEU A 140 -37.92 19.37 -23.62
C LEU A 140 -39.31 18.76 -23.36
N ILE A 141 -39.81 18.81 -22.12
CA ILE A 141 -41.17 18.34 -21.79
C ILE A 141 -42.23 19.24 -22.44
N ILE A 142 -42.03 20.56 -22.43
CA ILE A 142 -42.93 21.49 -23.12
C ILE A 142 -42.89 21.28 -24.64
N LEU A 143 -41.71 20.99 -25.21
CA LEU A 143 -41.57 20.66 -26.62
C LEU A 143 -42.28 19.34 -26.97
N ASP A 144 -42.15 18.29 -26.15
CA ASP A 144 -42.83 17.00 -26.34
C ASP A 144 -44.37 17.15 -26.28
N THR A 145 -44.86 17.95 -25.33
CA THR A 145 -46.31 18.22 -25.21
C THR A 145 -46.84 19.09 -26.36
N SER A 146 -46.01 20.01 -26.89
CA SER A 146 -46.39 20.93 -27.97
C SER A 146 -46.31 20.31 -29.38
N LEU A 147 -45.22 19.60 -29.70
CA LEU A 147 -44.97 19.03 -31.03
C LEU A 147 -45.53 17.61 -31.20
N PHE A 148 -45.49 16.78 -30.16
CA PHE A 148 -45.83 15.35 -30.25
C PHE A 148 -47.09 14.97 -29.46
N LYS A 149 -47.84 15.97 -28.95
CA LYS A 149 -49.07 15.78 -28.15
C LYS A 149 -48.90 14.80 -26.98
N GLY A 150 -47.70 14.67 -26.42
CA GLY A 150 -47.41 13.84 -25.23
C GLY A 150 -47.28 12.34 -25.46
N ALA A 151 -46.98 11.90 -26.70
CA ALA A 151 -46.90 10.48 -27.05
C ALA A 151 -45.78 9.71 -26.31
N ILE A 152 -44.64 10.33 -26.04
CA ILE A 152 -43.46 9.68 -25.44
C ILE A 152 -43.62 9.57 -23.92
N THR A 153 -44.14 10.61 -23.28
CA THR A 153 -44.43 10.64 -21.84
C THR A 153 -45.44 9.54 -21.44
N MET A 154 -46.44 9.27 -22.29
CA MET A 154 -47.44 8.23 -22.03
C MET A 154 -46.93 6.80 -22.30
N MET A 155 -45.83 6.64 -23.06
CA MET A 155 -45.17 5.35 -23.31
C MET A 155 -44.32 4.90 -22.12
N LEU A 156 -43.67 5.84 -21.41
CA LEU A 156 -42.88 5.57 -20.22
C LEU A 156 -43.75 5.28 -18.97
N LEU A 157 -44.91 5.90 -18.86
CA LEU A 157 -45.84 5.63 -17.76
C LEU A 157 -46.51 4.24 -17.84
N ARG A 158 -46.49 3.60 -19.02
CA ARG A 158 -47.07 2.26 -19.26
C ARG A 158 -46.08 1.11 -19.07
N SER A 159 -44.78 1.38 -18.93
CA SER A 159 -43.77 0.34 -18.70
C SER A 159 -43.62 -0.06 -17.23
N SER A 160 -44.20 0.72 -16.30
CA SER A 160 -44.02 0.55 -14.86
C SER A 160 -45.07 -0.34 -14.17
N VAL A 161 -46.02 -0.93 -14.92
CA VAL A 161 -47.12 -1.75 -14.36
C VAL A 161 -47.26 -3.09 -15.11
N ARG A 162 -46.35 -4.04 -14.84
CA ARG A 162 -46.44 -5.49 -15.13
C ARG A 162 -45.16 -6.14 -14.59
N GLY A 163 -45.13 -7.07 -13.65
CA GLY A 163 -46.17 -7.73 -12.86
C GLY A 163 -45.47 -8.60 -11.81
N ARG A 164 -45.97 -8.54 -10.57
CA ARG A 164 -45.73 -9.54 -9.53
C ARG A 164 -46.25 -10.89 -10.03
N ARG A 165 -45.40 -11.93 -10.08
CA ARG A 165 -45.85 -13.32 -9.93
C ARG A 165 -44.87 -14.09 -9.05
N ARG A 166 -45.30 -14.21 -7.80
CA ARG A 166 -44.75 -15.03 -6.72
C ARG A 166 -45.31 -16.45 -6.91
N GLY A 167 -44.44 -17.42 -7.15
CA GLY A 167 -44.76 -18.84 -7.19
C GLY A 167 -44.07 -19.57 -6.03
N PRO A 168 -44.78 -20.41 -5.25
CA PRO A 168 -44.24 -21.06 -4.05
C PRO A 168 -43.83 -22.50 -4.36
N PHE A 169 -42.62 -22.93 -3.96
CA PHE A 169 -42.33 -24.35 -3.74
C PHE A 169 -41.24 -24.53 -2.69
N ASP A 170 -41.63 -25.17 -1.58
CA ASP A 170 -40.80 -25.87 -0.62
C ASP A 170 -39.80 -26.81 -1.32
N HIS A 171 -38.62 -27.03 -0.71
CA HIS A 171 -38.14 -28.37 -0.30
C HIS A 171 -36.98 -28.23 0.70
N ASN A 172 -37.28 -28.71 1.89
CA ASN A 172 -36.45 -29.17 2.99
C ASN A 172 -35.09 -29.80 2.58
N ARG A 173 -33.94 -29.29 3.06
CA ARG A 173 -32.77 -30.12 3.42
C ARG A 173 -31.97 -29.52 4.58
N ARG A 174 -31.96 -30.31 5.66
CA ARG A 174 -30.99 -30.34 6.76
C ARG A 174 -29.54 -30.48 6.26
N SER A 175 -28.60 -29.87 6.97
CA SER A 175 -27.33 -30.44 7.48
C SER A 175 -26.50 -29.25 7.97
N GLY A 176 -26.28 -29.06 9.27
CA GLY A 176 -25.27 -29.78 10.05
C GLY A 176 -24.06 -28.85 10.25
N GLY A 177 -23.91 -28.23 11.42
CA GLY A 177 -22.74 -28.44 12.31
C GLY A 177 -21.52 -27.60 11.88
N GLY A 178 -20.80 -26.86 12.73
CA GLY A 178 -20.78 -26.79 14.18
C GLY A 178 -19.92 -25.61 14.63
N PHE A 179 -20.05 -25.33 15.92
CA PHE A 179 -19.28 -24.38 16.70
C PHE A 179 -17.86 -24.88 17.03
N GLY A 180 -16.96 -23.94 17.35
CA GLY A 180 -15.76 -24.17 18.17
C GLY A 180 -14.48 -23.79 17.42
N GLY A 181 -13.56 -23.00 17.96
CA GLY A 181 -13.46 -22.47 19.31
C GLY A 181 -12.29 -21.48 19.39
N PHE A 182 -12.35 -20.64 20.41
CA PHE A 182 -11.32 -19.72 20.83
C PHE A 182 -10.17 -20.48 21.52
N GLY A 183 -8.94 -20.03 21.27
CA GLY A 183 -7.77 -20.16 22.16
C GLY A 183 -6.88 -18.96 21.85
N GLY A 184 -6.57 -18.04 22.76
CA GLY A 184 -5.95 -18.29 24.06
C GLY A 184 -4.53 -18.79 23.77
N GLY A 185 -3.48 -17.97 23.67
CA GLY A 185 -3.06 -16.89 24.55
C GLY A 185 -1.69 -17.30 25.08
N SER A 186 -0.63 -16.54 24.81
CA SER A 186 0.51 -16.33 25.71
C SER A 186 1.57 -15.44 25.07
N PHE A 187 1.93 -14.42 25.83
CA PHE A 187 3.08 -13.57 25.67
C PHE A 187 4.37 -14.38 25.90
N GLY A 188 5.33 -14.22 25.00
CA GLY A 188 6.66 -14.80 25.12
C GLY A 188 7.58 -14.09 24.13
N GLY A 189 8.28 -13.07 24.64
CA GLY A 189 9.24 -12.28 23.88
C GLY A 189 10.35 -13.15 23.29
N GLY A 190 10.76 -12.80 22.07
CA GLY A 190 11.82 -13.47 21.33
C GLY A 190 11.53 -13.32 19.84
N GLY A 191 11.99 -12.21 19.26
CA GLY A 191 11.82 -11.95 17.83
C GLY A 191 12.95 -12.49 16.97
N GLY A 192 12.93 -12.10 15.68
CA GLY A 192 13.73 -12.68 14.61
C GLY A 192 15.24 -12.68 14.86
N SER A 193 15.90 -13.76 14.42
CA SER A 193 17.35 -13.93 14.50
C SER A 193 18.01 -13.36 13.23
N ALA A 194 19.05 -12.55 13.41
CA ALA A 194 19.96 -12.12 12.34
C ALA A 194 21.36 -12.66 12.59
N GLY A 195 22.02 -13.07 11.49
CA GLY A 195 23.36 -13.63 11.47
C GLY A 195 24.49 -12.64 11.26
N GLY A 196 24.20 -11.34 11.21
CA GLY A 196 25.13 -10.33 10.69
C GLY A 196 24.98 -10.08 9.19
N GLY A 197 23.91 -10.58 8.57
CA GLY A 197 23.60 -10.38 7.15
C GLY A 197 23.29 -8.92 6.82
N GLY A 198 23.60 -8.51 5.59
CA GLY A 198 23.41 -7.14 5.10
C GLY A 198 24.74 -6.40 4.92
N SER A 199 24.70 -5.06 4.86
CA SER A 199 25.82 -4.24 4.39
C SER A 199 26.00 -2.94 5.18
N SER A 200 27.23 -2.48 5.30
CA SER A 200 27.60 -1.18 5.89
C SER A 200 28.15 -0.22 4.83
N ARG A 201 27.92 1.09 4.99
CA ARG A 201 28.48 2.16 4.16
C ARG A 201 28.82 3.39 5.00
N SER A 202 29.78 4.17 4.50
CA SER A 202 30.09 5.51 4.98
C SER A 202 30.05 6.50 3.82
N TRP A 203 29.85 7.78 4.11
CA TRP A 203 29.76 8.84 3.08
C TRP A 203 30.50 10.10 3.44
#